data_AF-A0A420YU66-F1
#
_entry.id   AF-A0A420YU66-F1
#
_cell.length_a   1.000
_cell.length_b   1.000
_cell.length_c   1.000
_cell.angle_alpha   90.00
_cell.angle_beta   90.00
_cell.angle_gamma   90.00
#
_symmetry.space_group_name_H-M   'P 1'
#
loop_
_entity.id
_entity.type
_entity.pdbx_description
1 polymer ?
#
loop_
_entity_poly.entity_id
_entity_poly.type
_entity_poly.pdbx_seq_one_letter_code
_entity_poly.pdbx_strand_id
1 'polypeptide(L)'
;MSKEMLRALTVLEEEKGISKDVVITALEAALVSAYKKNYGQAQNVEVEFDQKKGNMHVYAVKEVVEYVFDSTLEVSLEEAHEKHKAYEVGDKIRFEVTPKDFGRIAAQTA
;
A
#
# COMPACT_ATOMS: atom_id res chain seq x y z
N MET A 1 -4.42 -17.89 1.27
CA MET A 1 -4.68 -16.44 1.28
C MET A 1 -5.09 -15.90 -0.08
N SER A 2 -4.22 -15.85 -1.10
CA SER A 2 -4.48 -14.98 -2.26
C SER A 2 -5.69 -15.39 -3.13
N LYS A 3 -5.85 -16.69 -3.43
CA LYS A 3 -7.02 -17.21 -4.17
C LYS A 3 -8.32 -17.24 -3.36
N GLU A 4 -8.23 -17.26 -2.03
CA GLU A 4 -9.41 -17.31 -1.15
C GLU A 4 -10.07 -15.94 -1.05
N MET A 5 -9.28 -14.87 -1.01
CA MET A 5 -9.76 -13.50 -1.01
C MET A 5 -10.50 -13.16 -2.31
N LEU A 6 -9.95 -13.55 -3.47
CA LEU A 6 -10.62 -13.36 -4.77
C LEU A 6 -11.95 -14.12 -4.86
N ARG A 7 -12.02 -15.33 -4.30
CA ARG A 7 -13.27 -16.09 -4.21
C ARG A 7 -14.28 -15.39 -3.30
N ALA A 8 -13.86 -14.94 -2.11
CA ALA A 8 -14.73 -14.24 -1.18
C ALA A 8 -15.32 -12.95 -1.80
N LEU A 9 -14.50 -12.19 -2.52
CA LEU A 9 -14.94 -11.00 -3.26
C LEU A 9 -15.95 -11.36 -4.36
N THR A 10 -15.78 -12.50 -5.04
CA THR A 10 -16.72 -12.98 -6.06
C THR A 10 -18.05 -13.40 -5.47
N VAL A 11 -18.04 -14.12 -4.35
CA VAL A 11 -19.26 -14.51 -3.64
C VAL A 11 -20.03 -13.27 -3.14
N LEU A 12 -19.33 -12.27 -2.61
CA LEU A 12 -19.97 -11.01 -2.17
C LEU A 12 -20.64 -10.26 -3.33
N GLU A 13 -20.01 -10.24 -4.50
CA GLU A 13 -20.58 -9.62 -5.69
C GLU A 13 -21.82 -10.38 -6.18
N GLU A 14 -21.74 -11.71 -6.26
CA GLU A 14 -22.85 -12.55 -6.75
C GLU A 14 -24.03 -12.61 -5.78
N GLU A 15 -23.79 -12.76 -4.47
CA GLU A 15 -24.86 -12.96 -3.49
C GLU A 15 -25.43 -11.64 -2.94
N LYS A 16 -24.60 -10.60 -2.82
CA LYS A 16 -25.00 -9.33 -2.20
C LYS A 16 -25.09 -8.18 -3.18
N GLY A 17 -24.68 -8.37 -4.45
CA GLY A 17 -24.65 -7.31 -5.45
C GLY A 17 -23.64 -6.20 -5.14
N ILE A 18 -22.65 -6.46 -4.28
CA ILE A 18 -21.65 -5.47 -3.87
C ILE A 18 -20.47 -5.58 -4.83
N SER A 19 -20.19 -4.51 -5.57
CA SER A 19 -19.04 -4.47 -6.48
C SER A 19 -17.73 -4.76 -5.74
N LYS A 20 -16.92 -5.64 -6.33
CA LYS A 20 -15.59 -6.00 -5.81
C LYS A 20 -14.71 -4.78 -5.58
N ASP A 21 -14.74 -3.82 -6.51
CA ASP A 21 -13.91 -2.62 -6.44
C ASP A 21 -14.24 -1.77 -5.21
N VAL A 22 -15.53 -1.66 -4.85
CA VAL A 22 -15.96 -0.95 -3.63
C VAL A 22 -15.40 -1.62 -2.38
N VAL A 23 -15.45 -2.96 -2.32
CA VAL A 23 -14.91 -3.72 -1.18
C VAL A 23 -13.39 -3.60 -1.11
N ILE A 24 -12.70 -3.66 -2.25
CA ILE A 24 -11.25 -3.52 -2.35
C ILE A 24 -10.82 -2.13 -1.85
N THR A 25 -11.45 -1.06 -2.34
CA THR A 25 -11.12 0.31 -1.90
C THR A 25 -11.38 0.49 -0.41
N ALA A 26 -12.46 -0.07 0.13
CA ALA A 26 -12.73 -0.02 1.57
C ALA A 26 -11.66 -0.77 2.38
N LEU A 27 -11.21 -1.93 1.90
CA LEU A 27 -10.13 -2.71 2.52
C LEU A 27 -8.79 -1.97 2.48
N GLU A 28 -8.43 -1.37 1.34
CA GLU A 28 -7.21 -0.57 1.19
C GLU A 28 -7.20 0.59 2.19
N ALA A 29 -8.30 1.33 2.32
CA ALA A 29 -8.43 2.42 3.28
C ALA A 29 -8.32 1.93 4.74
N ALA A 30 -8.96 0.81 5.07
CA ALA A 30 -8.86 0.20 6.40
C ALA A 30 -7.43 -0.23 6.73
N LEU A 31 -6.74 -0.82 5.75
CA LEU A 31 -5.35 -1.27 5.86
C LEU A 31 -4.38 -0.11 6.03
N VAL A 32 -4.57 0.99 5.29
CA VAL A 32 -3.80 2.24 5.47
C VAL A 32 -3.95 2.74 6.91
N SER A 33 -5.18 2.77 7.43
CA SER A 33 -5.45 3.21 8.81
C SER A 33 -4.78 2.29 9.84
N ALA A 34 -4.89 0.97 9.66
CA ALA A 34 -4.24 -0.01 10.52
C ALA A 34 -2.71 0.10 10.47
N TYR A 35 -2.12 0.33 9.29
CA TYR A 35 -0.69 0.55 9.16
C TYR A 35 -0.24 1.80 9.92
N LYS A 36 -0.92 2.93 9.72
CA LYS A 36 -0.61 4.20 10.39
C LYS A 36 -0.66 4.06 11.91
N LYS A 37 -1.65 3.35 12.44
CA LYS A 37 -1.79 3.11 13.89
C LYS A 37 -0.65 2.27 14.48
N ASN A 38 -0.20 1.24 13.76
CA ASN A 38 0.83 0.33 14.25
C ASN A 38 2.26 0.84 14.04
N TYR A 39 2.48 1.66 13.01
CA TYR A 39 3.83 2.08 12.60
C TYR A 39 4.13 3.56 12.78
N GLY A 40 3.15 4.38 13.25
CA GLY A 40 3.33 5.67 13.94
C GLY A 40 4.00 6.84 13.21
N GLN A 41 4.76 6.60 12.14
CA GLN A 41 5.63 7.57 11.46
C GLN A 41 5.44 7.57 9.93
N ALA A 42 4.79 6.54 9.36
CA ALA A 42 4.58 6.45 7.92
C ALA A 42 3.26 7.16 7.51
N GLN A 43 3.30 8.49 7.39
CA GLN A 43 2.10 9.27 7.04
C GLN A 43 1.66 9.06 5.58
N ASN A 44 2.62 8.69 4.73
CA ASN A 44 2.58 8.57 3.28
C ASN A 44 2.57 7.09 2.82
N VAL A 45 1.64 6.28 3.34
CA VAL A 45 1.49 4.89 2.88
C VAL A 45 0.29 4.71 1.97
N GLU A 46 0.52 3.97 0.89
CA GLU A 46 -0.49 3.48 -0.03
C GLU A 46 -0.58 1.96 0.11
N VAL A 47 -1.79 1.44 0.01
CA VAL A 47 -2.05 0.01 -0.01
C VAL A 47 -2.69 -0.31 -1.35
N GLU A 48 -2.16 -1.32 -2.03
CA GLU A 48 -2.63 -1.74 -3.36
C GLU A 48 -2.99 -3.23 -3.32
N PHE A 49 -4.18 -3.58 -3.79
CA PHE A 49 -4.58 -4.97 -4.00
C PHE A 49 -4.29 -5.44 -5.43
N ASP A 50 -3.44 -6.45 -5.57
CA ASP A 50 -3.24 -7.16 -6.84
C ASP A 50 -4.46 -8.05 -7.12
N GLN A 51 -5.39 -7.57 -7.93
CA GLN A 51 -6.61 -8.30 -8.30
C GLN A 51 -6.33 -9.60 -9.09
N LYS A 52 -5.13 -9.77 -9.67
CA LYS A 52 -4.77 -10.99 -10.41
C LYS A 52 -4.23 -12.06 -9.48
N LYS A 53 -3.34 -11.67 -8.57
CA LYS A 53 -2.69 -12.60 -7.63
C LYS A 53 -3.49 -12.80 -6.36
N GLY A 54 -4.26 -11.80 -5.95
CA GLY A 54 -5.01 -11.71 -4.70
C GLY A 54 -4.14 -11.30 -3.50
N ASN A 55 -3.06 -10.56 -3.74
CA ASN A 55 -2.12 -10.14 -2.68
C ASN A 55 -2.29 -8.65 -2.38
N MET A 56 -2.07 -8.26 -1.13
CA MET A 56 -1.97 -6.86 -0.74
C MET A 56 -0.50 -6.44 -0.72
N HIS A 57 -0.21 -5.26 -1.25
CA HIS A 57 1.08 -4.61 -1.16
C HIS A 57 0.94 -3.29 -0.40
N VAL A 58 1.95 -2.95 0.40
CA VAL A 58 2.03 -1.67 1.10
C VAL A 58 3.25 -0.93 0.60
N TYR A 59 3.05 0.31 0.18
CA TYR A 59 4.08 1.18 -0.35
C TYR A 59 4.22 2.44 0.50
N ALA A 60 5.43 2.80 0.87
CA ALA A 60 5.76 4.13 1.38
C ALA A 60 6.06 5.05 0.18
N VAL A 61 5.40 6.20 0.12
CA VAL A 61 5.46 7.14 -1.01
C VAL A 61 6.30 8.34 -0.65
N LYS A 62 7.57 8.34 -1.04
CA LYS A 62 8.48 9.44 -0.71
C LYS A 62 8.59 10.46 -1.84
N GLU A 63 8.76 11.72 -1.48
CA GLU A 63 9.05 12.80 -2.43
C GLU A 63 10.56 12.92 -2.66
N VAL A 64 10.97 13.06 -3.91
CA VAL A 64 12.37 13.24 -4.28
C VAL A 64 12.76 14.70 -4.01
N VAL A 65 13.73 14.91 -3.13
CA VAL A 65 14.20 16.23 -2.72
C VAL A 65 15.71 16.36 -2.90
N GLU A 66 16.18 17.60 -2.97
CA GLU A 66 17.62 17.89 -3.02
C GLU A 66 18.28 17.68 -1.65
N TYR A 67 17.59 18.06 -0.57
CA TYR A 67 18.05 17.91 0.80
C TYR A 67 16.96 17.24 1.63
N VAL A 68 17.27 16.08 2.20
CA VAL A 68 16.33 15.30 3.02
C VAL A 68 16.28 15.89 4.44
N PHE A 69 15.11 16.35 4.84
CA PHE A 69 14.79 16.81 6.20
C PHE A 69 14.01 15.75 6.99
N ASP A 70 13.11 15.02 6.31
CA ASP A 70 12.35 13.92 6.89
C ASP A 70 12.51 12.66 6.02
N SER A 71 13.39 11.75 6.45
CA SER A 71 13.65 10.50 5.72
C SER A 71 12.47 9.54 5.66
N THR A 72 11.38 9.80 6.38
CA THR A 72 10.13 9.02 6.29
C THR A 72 9.27 9.49 5.12
N LEU A 73 9.33 10.78 4.78
CA LEU A 73 8.53 11.41 3.73
C LEU A 73 9.32 11.72 2.46
N GLU A 74 10.64 11.81 2.57
CA GLU A 74 11.52 12.33 1.55
C GLU A 74 12.65 11.35 1.23
N VAL A 75 13.15 11.45 0.01
CA VAL A 75 14.27 10.66 -0.51
C VAL A 75 15.22 11.59 -1.26
N SER A 76 16.52 11.31 -1.25
CA SER A 76 17.45 12.09 -2.06
C SER A 76 17.31 11.75 -3.55
N LEU A 77 17.68 12.70 -4.42
CA LEU A 77 17.77 12.43 -5.86
C LEU A 77 18.74 11.28 -6.18
N GLU A 78 19.82 11.16 -5.40
CA GLU A 78 20.80 10.07 -5.54
C GLU A 78 20.16 8.70 -5.28
N GLU A 79 19.45 8.55 -4.16
CA GLU A 79 18.72 7.33 -3.80
C GLU A 79 17.59 7.03 -4.81
N ALA A 80 16.88 8.06 -5.30
CA ALA A 80 15.90 7.89 -6.36
C ALA A 80 16.54 7.34 -7.65
N HIS A 81 17.73 7.84 -7.99
CA HIS A 81 18.52 7.41 -9.14
C HIS A 81 19.12 6.00 -9.01
N GLU A 82 19.18 5.42 -7.82
CA GLU A 82 19.50 4.00 -7.65
C GLU A 82 18.39 3.11 -8.21
N LYS A 83 17.14 3.55 -8.08
CA LYS A 83 15.97 2.83 -8.59
C LYS A 83 15.76 3.08 -10.08
N HIS A 84 15.83 4.34 -10.52
CA HIS A 84 15.73 4.69 -11.93
C HIS A 84 16.34 6.07 -12.22
N LYS A 85 17.14 6.20 -13.28
CA LYS A 85 17.86 7.45 -13.60
C LYS A 85 16.97 8.60 -14.11
N ALA A 86 15.69 8.33 -14.39
CA ALA A 86 14.75 9.34 -14.90
C ALA A 86 13.98 10.10 -13.82
N TYR A 87 14.22 9.85 -12.53
CA TYR A 87 13.59 10.62 -11.47
C TYR A 87 14.17 12.04 -11.39
N GLU A 88 13.30 13.01 -11.09
CA GLU A 88 13.62 14.42 -10.88
C GLU A 88 13.17 14.87 -9.49
N VAL A 89 13.70 16.00 -9.01
CA VAL A 89 13.24 16.60 -7.76
C VAL A 89 11.76 16.99 -7.89
N GLY A 90 10.95 16.62 -6.89
CA GLY A 90 9.49 16.75 -6.87
C GLY A 90 8.74 15.48 -7.30
N ASP A 91 9.43 14.48 -7.84
CA ASP A 91 8.80 13.20 -8.15
C ASP A 91 8.39 12.42 -6.90
N LYS A 92 7.45 11.49 -7.07
CA LYS A 92 7.07 10.53 -6.03
C LYS A 92 7.56 9.14 -6.35
N ILE A 93 8.28 8.54 -5.40
CA ILE A 93 8.79 7.19 -5.49
C ILE A 93 8.09 6.28 -4.49
N ARG A 94 7.70 5.10 -4.95
CA ARG A 94 7.09 4.05 -4.11
C ARG A 94 8.14 3.05 -3.66
N PHE A 95 8.27 2.87 -2.35
CA PHE A 95 9.10 1.84 -1.72
C PHE A 95 8.21 0.77 -1.11
N GLU A 96 8.44 -0.49 -1.48
CA GLU A 96 7.65 -1.59 -0.91
C GLU A 96 8.05 -1.84 0.54
N VAL A 97 7.07 -1.73 1.44
CA VAL A 97 7.22 -1.90 2.89
C VAL A 97 6.26 -2.93 3.45
N THR A 98 5.69 -3.79 2.59
CA THR A 98 4.73 -4.85 2.92
C THR A 98 5.27 -5.79 4.01
N PRO A 99 4.72 -5.80 5.24
CA PRO A 99 5.11 -6.77 6.25
C PRO A 99 4.63 -8.18 5.88
N LYS A 100 5.41 -9.22 6.19
CA LYS A 100 5.16 -10.62 5.78
C LYS A 100 3.78 -11.16 6.18
N ASP A 101 3.20 -10.68 7.28
CA ASP A 101 1.91 -11.14 7.82
C ASP A 101 0.82 -10.05 7.82
N PHE A 102 1.03 -8.94 7.11
CA PHE A 102 0.19 -7.75 7.24
C PHE A 102 -1.28 -7.98 6.90
N GLY A 103 -1.55 -8.75 5.84
CA GLY A 103 -2.93 -9.09 5.45
C GLY A 103 -3.69 -9.89 6.50
N ARG A 104 -2.99 -10.65 7.37
CA ARG A 104 -3.60 -11.36 8.50
C ARG A 104 -3.80 -10.47 9.71
N ILE A 105 -2.79 -9.67 10.05
CA ILE A 105 -2.81 -8.77 11.22
C ILE A 105 -3.94 -7.75 11.09
N ALA A 106 -4.13 -7.20 9.89
CA ALA A 106 -5.19 -6.25 9.64
C ALA A 106 -6.59 -6.86 9.72
N ALA A 107 -6.78 -8.08 9.21
CA ALA A 107 -8.06 -8.79 9.31
C ALA A 107 -8.43 -9.14 10.77
N GLN A 108 -7.44 -9.27 11.66
CA GLN A 108 -7.66 -9.52 13.09
C GLN A 108 -7.84 -8.24 13.93
N THR A 109 -7.42 -7.08 13.41
CA THR A 109 -7.42 -5.81 14.15
C THR A 109 -8.58 -4.88 13.73
N ALA A 110 -9.31 -5.23 12.67
CA ALA A 110 -10.49 -4.53 12.17
C ALA A 110 -11.79 -4.96 12.87
#